data_AF-A0A524R2F4-F1
#
_entry.id   AF-A0A524R2F4-F1
#
_cell.length_a   1.000
_cell.length_b   1.000
_cell.length_c   1.000
_cell.angle_alpha   90.00
_cell.angle_beta   90.00
_cell.angle_gamma   90.00
#
_symmetry.space_group_name_H-M   'P 1'
#
loop_
_entity.id
_entity.type
_entity.pdbx_description
1 polymer ?
#
loop_
_entity_poly.entity_id
_entity_poly.type
_entity_poly.pdbx_seq_one_letter_code
_entity_poly.pdbx_strand_id
1 'polypeptide(L)'
;MSTAYHSTGIGNVEVSIAMHPSRIRTLQRTRLFQRLLGSAPILAVLRGVIRRRLSGPTSEERARGGVDVWGEVRDAHDRRVSARLHGPEGYSFTALGAVRACERVLEGTPAGFLTPSLACGSDFVLDIPGVAREDLPTEAV
;
A
#
# COMPACT_ATOMS: atom_id res chain seq x y z
N MET A 1 -9.39 8.95 -2.05
CA MET A 1 -9.21 7.50 -2.31
C MET A 1 -10.61 6.87 -2.30
N SER A 2 -11.09 6.30 -3.42
CA SER A 2 -12.51 5.89 -3.54
C SER A 2 -12.87 4.69 -2.67
N THR A 3 -11.98 3.70 -2.57
CA THR A 3 -12.23 2.44 -1.85
C THR A 3 -12.43 2.63 -0.34
N ALA A 4 -11.59 3.44 0.31
CA ALA A 4 -11.73 3.73 1.75
C ALA A 4 -13.09 4.35 2.06
N TYR A 5 -13.52 5.34 1.27
CA TYR A 5 -14.83 5.96 1.41
C TYR A 5 -15.99 4.95 1.24
N HIS A 6 -15.92 4.08 0.22
CA HIS A 6 -16.95 3.05 0.01
C HIS A 6 -17.02 2.03 1.16
N SER A 7 -15.90 1.74 1.83
CA SER A 7 -15.89 0.80 2.96
C SER A 7 -16.29 1.44 4.29
N THR A 8 -15.93 2.70 4.54
CA THR A 8 -16.00 3.31 5.90
C THR A 8 -16.89 4.55 5.98
N GLY A 9 -17.24 5.18 4.87
CA GLY A 9 -17.93 6.47 4.83
C GLY A 9 -17.07 7.69 5.21
N ILE A 10 -15.76 7.49 5.47
CA ILE A 10 -14.87 8.59 5.86
C ILE A 10 -14.55 9.46 4.63
N GLY A 11 -15.00 10.71 4.67
CA GLY A 11 -14.86 11.65 3.54
C GLY A 11 -13.45 12.20 3.32
N ASN A 12 -12.61 12.26 4.36
CA ASN A 12 -11.24 12.75 4.26
C ASN A 12 -10.24 11.60 4.51
N VAL A 13 -9.43 11.28 3.50
CA VAL A 13 -8.47 10.19 3.53
C VAL A 13 -7.14 10.65 2.95
N GLU A 14 -6.09 10.60 3.78
CA GLU A 14 -4.72 10.85 3.36
C GLU A 14 -3.93 9.54 3.31
N VAL A 15 -3.11 9.36 2.28
CA VAL A 15 -2.22 8.22 2.15
C VAL A 15 -0.82 8.73 1.87
N SER A 16 0.11 8.30 2.70
CA SER A 16 1.51 8.69 2.65
C SER A 16 2.40 7.46 2.66
N ILE A 17 3.59 7.59 2.06
CA ILE A 17 4.60 6.52 2.06
C ILE A 17 5.85 7.02 2.78
N ALA A 18 6.40 6.17 3.65
CA ALA A 18 7.64 6.48 4.35
C ALA A 18 8.81 6.46 3.36
N MET A 19 9.58 7.55 3.33
CA MET A 19 10.75 7.68 2.47
C MET A 19 11.90 8.34 3.22
N HIS A 20 13.14 7.91 2.92
CA HIS A 20 14.33 8.55 3.47
C HIS A 20 14.42 10.02 3.01
N PRO A 21 14.81 10.99 3.86
CA PRO A 21 14.82 12.43 3.53
C PRO A 21 15.61 12.79 2.27
N SER A 22 16.68 12.04 1.96
CA SER A 22 17.43 12.24 0.71
C SER A 22 16.59 11.96 -0.54
N ARG A 23 15.74 10.92 -0.52
CA ARG A 23 14.84 10.58 -1.63
C ARG A 23 13.76 11.64 -1.81
N ILE A 24 13.23 12.18 -0.72
CA ILE A 24 12.26 13.28 -0.73
C ILE A 24 12.88 14.52 -1.41
N ARG A 25 14.10 14.93 -1.01
CA ARG A 25 14.79 16.06 -1.63
C ARG A 25 15.06 15.85 -3.11
N THR A 26 15.47 14.64 -3.51
CA THR A 26 15.66 14.31 -4.93
C THR A 26 14.35 14.43 -5.70
N LEU A 27 13.24 13.88 -5.19
CA LEU A 27 11.90 14.00 -5.81
C LEU A 27 11.44 15.46 -5.93
N GLN A 28 11.71 16.29 -4.94
CA GLN A 28 11.40 17.73 -5.01
C GLN A 28 12.21 18.42 -6.10
N ARG A 29 13.50 18.08 -6.26
CA ARG A 29 14.35 18.63 -7.32
C ARG A 29 13.93 18.16 -8.71
N THR A 30 13.49 16.91 -8.86
CA THR A 30 13.02 16.42 -10.17
C THR A 30 11.74 17.11 -10.64
N ARG A 31 10.92 17.67 -9.73
CA ARG A 31 9.76 18.52 -10.10
C ARG A 31 10.17 19.73 -10.94
N LEU A 32 11.32 20.34 -10.66
CA LEU A 32 11.84 21.47 -11.43
C LEU A 32 12.19 21.09 -12.87
N PHE A 33 12.55 19.83 -13.10
CA PHE A 33 12.94 19.28 -14.40
C PHE A 33 11.89 18.32 -15.00
N GLN A 34 10.65 18.32 -14.48
CA GLN A 34 9.60 17.38 -14.89
C GLN A 34 9.32 17.41 -16.40
N ARG A 35 9.31 18.60 -17.01
CA ARG A 35 9.07 18.76 -18.45
C ARG A 35 10.15 18.09 -19.31
N LEU A 36 11.39 18.07 -18.84
CA LEU A 36 12.51 17.43 -19.53
C LEU A 36 12.48 15.90 -19.34
N LEU A 37 12.26 15.45 -18.09
CA LEU A 37 12.13 14.03 -17.74
C LEU A 37 10.95 13.34 -18.43
N GLY A 38 9.87 14.08 -18.71
CA GLY A 38 8.69 13.58 -19.41
C GLY A 38 8.84 13.48 -20.94
N SER A 39 9.96 13.93 -21.52
CA SER A 39 10.14 13.86 -22.97
C SER A 39 10.31 12.41 -23.45
N ALA A 40 9.70 12.10 -24.59
CA ALA A 40 9.75 10.77 -25.21
C ALA A 40 11.17 10.17 -25.34
N PRO A 41 12.21 10.91 -25.78
CA PRO A 41 13.56 10.35 -25.88
C PRO A 41 14.17 10.03 -24.51
N ILE A 42 13.99 10.89 -23.51
CA ILE A 42 14.52 10.67 -22.15
C ILE A 42 13.82 9.47 -21.51
N LEU A 43 12.50 9.36 -21.67
CA LEU A 43 11.75 8.22 -21.17
C LEU A 43 12.17 6.89 -21.83
N ALA A 44 12.51 6.91 -23.13
CA ALA A 44 13.03 5.73 -23.83
C ALA A 44 14.39 5.27 -23.26
N VAL A 45 15.29 6.22 -22.98
CA VAL A 45 16.59 5.93 -22.34
C VAL A 45 16.38 5.39 -20.92
N LEU A 46 15.56 6.05 -20.09
CA LEU A 46 15.27 5.61 -18.73
C LEU A 46 14.67 4.20 -18.69
N ARG A 47 13.71 3.90 -19.58
CA ARG A 47 13.16 2.54 -19.73
C ARG A 47 14.23 1.53 -20.16
N GLY A 48 15.16 1.91 -21.03
CA GLY A 48 16.30 1.07 -21.41
C GLY A 48 17.23 0.75 -20.24
N VAL A 49 17.53 1.74 -19.40
CA VAL A 49 18.33 1.56 -18.18
C VAL A 49 17.61 0.65 -17.19
N ILE A 50 16.31 0.88 -16.95
CA ILE A 50 15.49 0.06 -16.05
C ILE A 50 15.53 -1.40 -16.51
N ARG A 51 15.24 -1.69 -17.79
CA ARG A 51 15.27 -3.05 -18.33
C ARG A 51 16.62 -3.76 -18.18
N ARG A 52 17.73 -3.01 -18.15
CA ARG A 52 19.09 -3.58 -18.03
C ARG A 52 19.57 -3.72 -16.59
N ARG A 53 19.08 -2.91 -15.67
CA ARG A 53 19.63 -2.80 -14.30
C ARG A 53 18.67 -3.19 -13.18
N LEU A 54 17.36 -3.11 -13.41
CA LEU A 54 16.34 -3.46 -12.44
C LEU A 54 15.71 -4.78 -12.85
N SER A 55 16.27 -5.87 -12.35
CA SER A 55 15.53 -7.12 -12.18
C SER A 55 14.65 -6.95 -10.94
N GLY A 56 13.43 -7.49 -10.96
CA GLY A 56 12.60 -7.54 -9.74
C GLY A 56 13.34 -8.26 -8.60
N PRO A 57 12.91 -8.05 -7.34
CA PRO A 57 13.61 -8.62 -6.19
C PRO A 57 13.66 -10.14 -6.29
N THR A 58 14.85 -10.69 -6.03
CA THR A 58 15.11 -12.14 -5.96
C THR A 58 14.30 -12.79 -4.85
N SER A 59 14.17 -14.12 -4.87
CA SER A 59 13.52 -14.88 -3.79
C SER A 59 14.13 -14.59 -2.42
N GLU A 60 15.45 -14.46 -2.34
CA GLU A 60 16.15 -14.14 -1.09
C GLU A 60 15.88 -12.71 -0.61
N GLU A 61 15.86 -11.73 -1.52
CA GLU A 61 15.51 -10.34 -1.18
C GLU A 61 14.07 -10.24 -0.70
N ARG A 62 13.15 -11.02 -1.31
CA ARG A 62 11.76 -11.11 -0.84
C ARG A 62 11.64 -11.79 0.52
N ALA A 63 12.46 -12.80 0.80
CA ALA A 63 12.46 -13.47 2.10
C ALA A 63 12.97 -12.58 3.24
N ARG A 64 13.85 -11.62 2.94
CA ARG A 64 14.41 -10.66 3.93
C ARG A 64 13.60 -9.36 4.05
N GLY A 65 12.77 -9.06 3.06
CA GLY A 65 11.95 -7.85 3.04
C GLY A 65 10.69 -7.98 3.91
N GLY A 66 10.15 -6.83 4.30
CA GLY A 66 8.86 -6.72 5.00
C GLY A 66 8.15 -5.45 4.57
N VAL A 67 6.87 -5.37 4.93
CA VAL A 67 6.07 -4.15 4.77
C VAL A 67 5.49 -3.74 6.11
N ASP A 68 5.53 -2.44 6.37
CA ASP A 68 4.87 -1.82 7.51
C ASP A 68 3.84 -0.83 6.98
N VAL A 69 2.63 -0.92 7.54
CA VAL A 69 1.53 0.00 7.27
C VAL A 69 1.05 0.53 8.60
N TRP A 70 0.88 1.85 8.70
CA TRP A 70 0.26 2.48 9.84
C TRP A 70 -1.00 3.21 9.37
N GLY A 71 -2.07 3.09 10.14
CA GLY A 71 -3.32 3.80 9.90
C GLY A 71 -3.81 4.46 11.17
N GLU A 72 -4.32 5.68 11.03
CA GLU A 72 -4.99 6.42 12.09
C GLU A 72 -6.33 6.93 11.57
N VAL A 73 -7.34 6.87 12.43
CA VAL A 73 -8.66 7.47 12.20
C VAL A 73 -8.93 8.45 13.33
N ARG A 74 -9.39 9.64 12.95
CA ARG A 74 -9.79 10.70 13.88
C ARG A 74 -11.22 11.14 13.64
N ASP A 75 -11.97 11.37 14.71
CA ASP A 75 -13.33 11.92 14.62
C ASP A 75 -13.40 13.45 14.79
N ALA A 76 -14.60 14.00 14.75
CA ALA A 76 -14.84 15.45 14.92
C ALA A 76 -14.52 15.97 16.34
N HIS A 77 -14.37 15.06 17.32
CA HIS A 77 -14.05 15.38 18.72
C HIS A 77 -12.57 15.09 19.05
N ASP A 78 -11.72 14.98 18.03
CA ASP A 78 -10.28 14.66 18.13
C ASP A 78 -9.97 13.28 18.76
N ARG A 79 -10.95 12.38 18.86
CA ARG A 79 -10.70 11.00 19.32
C ARG A 79 -9.96 10.24 18.24
N ARG A 80 -8.88 9.54 18.62
CA ARG A 80 -7.99 8.83 17.70
C ARG A 80 -7.94 7.34 18.00
N VAL A 81 -7.94 6.56 16.93
CA VAL A 81 -7.61 5.13 16.97
C VAL A 81 -6.58 4.86 15.90
N SER A 82 -5.54 4.13 16.27
CA SER A 82 -4.41 3.87 15.38
C SER A 82 -4.04 2.40 15.45
N ALA A 83 -3.61 1.85 14.32
CA ALA A 83 -3.14 0.48 14.23
C ALA A 83 -1.94 0.41 13.29
N ARG A 84 -1.07 -0.55 13.55
CA ARG A 84 0.05 -0.90 12.69
C ARG A 84 -0.15 -2.32 12.17
N LEU A 85 0.19 -2.53 10.92
CA LEU A 85 0.23 -3.82 10.27
C LEU A 85 1.65 -4.08 9.78
N HIS A 86 2.19 -5.24 10.14
CA HIS A 86 3.43 -5.75 9.59
C HIS A 86 3.11 -6.95 8.69
N GLY A 87 3.86 -7.12 7.61
CA GLY A 87 3.65 -8.22 6.67
C GLY A 87 4.91 -8.65 5.92
N PRO A 88 4.81 -9.70 5.09
CA PRO A 88 5.90 -10.12 4.23
C PRO A 88 6.22 -9.04 3.20
N GLU A 89 7.33 -9.21 2.49
CA GLU A 89 7.71 -8.32 1.40
C GLU A 89 6.55 -8.03 0.41
N GLY A 90 6.47 -6.80 -0.10
CA GLY A 90 5.31 -6.27 -0.81
C GLY A 90 4.85 -7.08 -2.03
N TYR A 91 5.75 -7.62 -2.86
CA TYR A 91 5.35 -8.50 -3.96
C TYR A 91 4.77 -9.81 -3.45
N SER A 92 5.36 -10.40 -2.42
CA SER A 92 4.85 -11.62 -1.80
C SER A 92 3.47 -11.37 -1.15
N PHE A 93 3.33 -10.27 -0.39
CA PHE A 93 2.06 -9.81 0.17
C PHE A 93 0.98 -9.65 -0.91
N THR A 94 1.30 -8.95 -2.00
CA THR A 94 0.35 -8.68 -3.09
C THR A 94 -0.08 -9.97 -3.78
N ALA A 95 0.87 -10.87 -4.08
CA ALA A 95 0.57 -12.14 -4.74
C ALA A 95 -0.32 -13.04 -3.88
N LEU A 96 0.02 -13.20 -2.59
CA LEU A 96 -0.77 -13.99 -1.65
C LEU A 96 -2.17 -13.41 -1.46
N GLY A 97 -2.28 -12.09 -1.24
CA GLY A 97 -3.56 -11.41 -1.06
C GLY A 97 -4.48 -11.55 -2.28
N ALA A 98 -3.93 -11.48 -3.50
CA ALA A 98 -4.71 -11.69 -4.72
C ALA A 98 -5.29 -13.11 -4.82
N VAL A 99 -4.48 -14.13 -4.52
CA VAL A 99 -4.95 -15.53 -4.52
C VAL A 99 -6.04 -15.73 -3.48
N ARG A 100 -5.84 -15.25 -2.24
CA ARG A 100 -6.84 -15.34 -1.17
C ARG A 100 -8.14 -14.63 -1.51
N ALA A 101 -8.06 -13.47 -2.17
CA ALA A 101 -9.25 -12.75 -2.59
C ALA A 101 -10.04 -13.53 -3.64
N CYS A 102 -9.35 -14.17 -4.60
CA CYS A 102 -9.99 -15.06 -5.56
C CYS A 102 -10.66 -16.27 -4.88
N GLU A 103 -10.00 -16.91 -3.91
CA GLU A 103 -10.59 -18.00 -3.12
C GLU A 103 -11.90 -17.54 -2.45
N ARG A 104 -11.88 -16.37 -1.79
CA ARG A 104 -13.05 -15.80 -1.12
C ARG A 104 -14.21 -15.49 -2.07
N VAL A 105 -13.90 -14.98 -3.26
CA VAL A 105 -14.91 -14.70 -4.29
C VAL A 105 -15.55 -16.01 -4.78
N LEU A 106 -14.77 -17.07 -4.94
CA LEU A 106 -15.26 -18.39 -5.37
C LEU A 106 -16.12 -19.08 -4.30
N GLU A 107 -15.89 -18.81 -3.02
CA GLU A 107 -16.74 -19.26 -1.90
C GLU A 107 -18.11 -18.54 -1.86
N GLY A 108 -18.20 -17.38 -2.51
CA GLY A 108 -19.43 -16.59 -2.63
C GLY A 108 -19.27 -15.19 -2.05
N THR A 109 -19.49 -14.19 -2.89
CA THR A 109 -19.54 -12.77 -2.51
C THR A 109 -20.75 -12.10 -3.16
N PRO A 110 -21.26 -10.98 -2.60
CA PRO A 110 -22.34 -10.23 -3.24
C PRO A 110 -21.96 -9.82 -4.67
N ALA A 111 -22.93 -9.84 -5.58
CA ALA A 111 -22.72 -9.37 -6.94
C ALA A 111 -22.54 -7.84 -6.98
N GLY A 112 -21.67 -7.37 -7.87
CA GLY A 112 -21.43 -5.95 -8.12
C GLY A 112 -20.03 -5.50 -7.73
N PHE A 113 -19.85 -4.18 -7.61
CA PHE A 113 -18.58 -3.59 -7.19
C PHE A 113 -18.43 -3.68 -5.67
N LEU A 114 -17.37 -4.34 -5.22
CA LEU A 114 -17.01 -4.45 -3.81
C LEU A 114 -15.55 -4.07 -3.61
N THR A 115 -15.27 -3.38 -2.50
CA THR A 115 -13.91 -3.24 -2.00
C THR A 115 -13.48 -4.53 -1.31
N PRO A 116 -12.16 -4.79 -1.13
CA PRO A 116 -11.71 -5.98 -0.42
C PRO A 116 -12.34 -6.14 0.98
N SER A 117 -12.46 -5.04 1.74
CA SER A 117 -13.08 -5.08 3.07
C SER A 117 -14.57 -5.41 3.04
N LEU A 118 -15.30 -4.99 2.00
CA LEU A 118 -16.71 -5.34 1.81
C LEU A 118 -16.89 -6.78 1.33
N ALA A 119 -16.02 -7.26 0.44
CA ALA A 119 -16.09 -8.61 -0.12
C ALA A 119 -15.61 -9.69 0.85
N CYS A 120 -14.52 -9.42 1.57
CA CYS A 120 -13.80 -10.43 2.34
C CYS A 120 -13.86 -10.21 3.86
N GLY A 121 -14.25 -9.00 4.31
CA GLY A 121 -14.24 -8.58 5.70
C GLY A 121 -13.05 -7.68 6.05
N SER A 122 -13.15 -6.94 7.17
CA SER A 122 -12.10 -6.03 7.64
C SER A 122 -10.80 -6.75 8.05
N ASP A 123 -10.92 -8.00 8.51
CA ASP A 123 -9.79 -8.80 8.98
C ASP A 123 -9.17 -9.70 7.90
N PHE A 124 -9.66 -9.65 6.66
CA PHE A 124 -9.15 -10.46 5.54
C PHE A 124 -7.63 -10.36 5.36
N VAL A 125 -7.05 -9.18 5.63
CA VAL A 125 -5.61 -8.97 5.51
C VAL A 125 -4.81 -9.87 6.46
N LEU A 126 -5.40 -10.31 7.57
CA LEU A 126 -4.78 -11.19 8.57
C LEU A 126 -4.73 -12.66 8.10
N ASP A 127 -5.51 -13.02 7.07
CA ASP A 127 -5.47 -14.36 6.47
C ASP A 127 -4.22 -14.57 5.59
N ILE A 128 -3.49 -13.49 5.30
CA ILE A 128 -2.25 -13.53 4.53
C ILE A 128 -1.10 -13.98 5.45
N PRO A 129 -0.40 -15.08 5.11
CA PRO A 129 0.70 -15.57 5.94
C PRO A 129 1.77 -14.51 6.22
N GLY A 130 2.18 -14.42 7.48
CA GLY A 130 3.20 -13.45 7.93
C GLY A 130 2.66 -12.04 8.18
N VAL A 131 1.35 -11.81 8.02
CA VAL A 131 0.70 -10.55 8.41
C VAL A 131 0.31 -10.59 9.89
N ALA A 132 0.58 -9.49 10.58
CA ALA A 132 0.12 -9.24 11.94
C ALA A 132 -0.36 -7.79 12.06
N ARG A 133 -1.43 -7.58 12.85
CA ARG A 133 -1.91 -6.24 13.23
C ARG A 133 -1.67 -6.03 14.73
N GLU A 134 -1.23 -4.84 15.06
CA GLU A 134 -1.09 -4.32 16.41
C GLU A 134 -1.96 -3.06 16.53
N ASP A 135 -2.94 -3.10 17.42
CA ASP A 135 -3.72 -1.91 17.77
C ASP A 135 -2.90 -1.08 18.75
N LEU A 136 -2.64 0.18 18.40
CA LEU A 136 -1.77 1.06 19.17
C LEU A 136 -2.58 1.77 20.27
N PRO A 137 -1.98 2.02 21.45
CA PRO A 137 -2.65 2.79 22.48
C PRO A 137 -3.02 4.17 21.94
N THR A 138 -4.24 4.61 22.22
CA THR A 138 -4.69 5.97 21.88
C THR A 138 -3.84 6.97 22.65
N GLU A 139 -2.94 7.68 21.96
CA GLU A 139 -2.23 8.81 22.55
C GLU A 139 -3.25 9.92 22.85
N ALA A 140 -3.43 10.23 24.13
CA ALA A 140 -4.14 11.43 24.56
C ALA A 140 -3.24 12.64 24.27
N VAL A 141 -3.77 13.60 23.52
CA VAL A 141 -3.11 14.90 23.25
C VAL A 141 -3.15 15.78 24.48
#